data_AF-A0A3S3S4J0-F1
#
_entry.id   AF-A0A3S3S4J0-F1
#
_cell.length_a   1.000
_cell.length_b   1.000
_cell.length_c   1.000
_cell.angle_alpha   90.00
_cell.angle_beta   90.00
_cell.angle_gamma   90.00
#
_symmetry.space_group_name_H-M   'P 1'
#
loop_
_entity.id
_entity.type
_entity.pdbx_description
1 polymer ?
#
loop_
_entity_poly.entity_id
_entity_poly.type
_entity_poly.pdbx_seq_one_letter_code
_entity_poly.pdbx_strand_id
1 'polypeptide(L)' 'MSESDSAEQRSSNFMRQFRDSKTRELKNLTAIQFMDVWKHYDKD' A
#
# COMPACT_ATOMS: atom_id res chain seq x y z
N MET A 1 26.40 -7.03 -19.85
CA MET A 1 26.42 -7.13 -18.37
C MET A 1 25.02 -6.90 -17.89
N SER A 2 24.53 -7.81 -17.06
CA SER A 2 23.18 -7.84 -16.49
C SER A 2 23.08 -6.84 -15.34
N GLU A 3 22.09 -5.96 -15.37
CA GLU A 3 21.64 -5.22 -14.19
C GLU A 3 20.12 -5.40 -14.06
N SER A 4 19.78 -6.61 -13.62
CA SER A 4 18.55 -6.88 -12.90
C SER A 4 18.76 -6.45 -11.45
N ASP A 5 18.17 -5.33 -11.02
CA ASP A 5 17.57 -5.15 -9.68
C ASP A 5 17.06 -3.71 -9.44
N SER A 6 15.94 -3.59 -8.71
CA SER A 6 15.54 -2.44 -7.89
C SER A 6 14.63 -1.33 -8.47
N ALA A 7 13.63 -1.66 -9.29
CA ALA A 7 12.48 -0.76 -9.52
C ALA A 7 11.26 -1.05 -8.62
N GLU A 8 11.35 -2.06 -7.76
CA GLU A 8 10.24 -2.50 -6.88
C GLU A 8 10.22 -1.79 -5.52
N GLN A 9 11.23 -0.97 -5.21
CA GLN A 9 11.39 -0.28 -3.92
C GLN A 9 10.77 1.11 -3.84
N ARG A 10 10.18 1.62 -4.94
CA ARG A 10 9.52 2.93 -4.94
C ARG A 10 8.01 2.74 -4.94
N SER A 11 7.38 2.97 -3.79
CA SER A 11 5.95 3.21 -3.63
C SER A 11 5.01 2.03 -3.96
N SER A 12 5.14 0.91 -3.25
CA SER A 12 4.00 0.01 -3.08
C SER A 12 2.93 0.77 -2.28
N ASN A 13 1.98 1.39 -2.98
CA ASN A 13 0.89 2.16 -2.36
C ASN A 13 0.29 1.33 -1.21
N PHE A 14 0.48 1.79 0.04
CA PHE A 14 0.09 1.05 1.24
C PHE A 14 -1.42 0.77 1.25
N MET A 15 -2.21 1.58 0.55
CA MET A 15 -3.65 1.36 0.41
C MET A 15 -4.00 0.16 -0.46
N ARG A 16 -3.07 -0.35 -1.27
CA ARG A 16 -3.29 -1.48 -2.18
C ARG A 16 -3.64 -2.76 -1.44
N GLN A 17 -3.15 -2.93 -0.21
CA GLN A 17 -3.46 -4.11 0.63
C GLN A 17 -4.92 -4.14 1.11
N PHE A 18 -5.59 -2.99 1.12
CA PHE A 18 -6.99 -2.88 1.51
C PHE A 18 -7.97 -2.96 0.34
N ARG A 19 -7.45 -3.18 -0.88
CA ARG A 19 -8.31 -3.40 -2.06
C ARG A 19 -8.71 -4.87 -2.15
N ASP A 20 -9.94 -5.12 -2.57
CA ASP A 20 -10.38 -6.46 -2.91
C ASP A 20 -9.67 -6.95 -4.17
N SER A 21 -9.16 -8.18 -4.15
CA SER A 21 -8.41 -8.73 -5.28
C SER A 21 -9.29 -9.08 -6.48
N LYS A 22 -10.60 -9.27 -6.26
CA LYS A 22 -11.57 -9.65 -7.30
C LYS A 22 -12.31 -8.44 -7.86
N THR A 23 -12.78 -7.55 -7.00
CA THR A 23 -13.54 -6.36 -7.45
C THR A 23 -12.66 -5.14 -7.68
N ARG A 24 -11.42 -5.14 -7.15
CA ARG A 24 -10.47 -4.00 -7.16
C ARG A 24 -10.99 -2.78 -6.40
N GLU A 25 -12.10 -2.90 -5.67
CA GLU A 25 -12.66 -1.84 -4.84
C GLU A 25 -11.92 -1.73 -3.52
N LEU A 26 -11.88 -0.52 -2.96
CA LEU A 26 -11.34 -0.29 -1.63
C LEU A 26 -12.32 -0.80 -0.58
N LYS A 27 -11.86 -1.67 0.32
CA LYS A 27 -12.68 -2.17 1.43
C LYS A 27 -12.87 -1.07 2.47
N ASN A 28 -14.00 -1.13 3.17
CA ASN A 28 -14.22 -0.31 4.35
C ASN A 28 -13.13 -0.61 5.39
N LEU A 29 -12.39 0.43 5.77
CA LEU A 29 -11.36 0.35 6.78
C LEU A 29 -11.99 0.44 8.17
N THR A 30 -11.48 -0.36 9.10
CA THR A 30 -11.77 -0.11 10.51
C THR A 30 -11.02 1.14 10.98
N ALA A 31 -11.46 1.73 12.09
CA ALA A 31 -10.80 2.89 12.67
C ALA A 31 -9.30 2.64 12.95
N ILE A 32 -8.94 1.42 13.35
CA ILE A 32 -7.54 1.03 13.61
C ILE A 32 -6.73 1.03 12.30
N GLN A 33 -7.27 0.42 11.24
CA GLN A 33 -6.59 0.37 9.93
C GLN A 33 -6.43 1.75 9.32
N PHE A 34 -7.40 2.65 9.52
CA PHE A 34 -7.28 4.04 9.13
C PHE A 34 -6.11 4.73 9.85
N MET A 35 -5.97 4.51 11.16
CA MET A 35 -4.84 5.07 11.93
C MET A 35 -3.49 4.52 11.48
N ASP A 36 -3.42 3.25 11.07
CA ASP A 36 -2.20 2.65 10.55
C ASP A 36 -1.81 3.24 9.18
N VAL A 37 -2.80 3.46 8.31
CA VAL A 37 -2.62 4.18 7.03
C VAL A 37 -2.13 5.60 7.28
N TRP A 38 -2.76 6.32 8.22
CA TRP A 38 -2.38 7.68 8.58
C TRP A 38 -0.92 7.75 9.05
N LYS A 39 -0.53 6.90 10.02
CA LYS A 39 0.84 6.83 10.54
C LYS A 39 1.88 6.45 9.49
N HIS A 40 1.48 5.68 8.47
CA HIS A 40 2.36 5.30 7.37
C HIS A 40 2.68 6.51 6.48
N TYR A 41 1.68 7.31 6.13
CA TYR A 41 1.86 8.51 5.30
C TYR A 41 2.31 9.76 6.07
N ASP A 42 2.10 9.81 7.39
CA ASP A 42 2.59 10.91 8.25
C ASP A 42 4.12 10.84 8.49
N LYS A 43 4.75 9.71 8.14
CA LYS A 43 6.19 9.46 8.32
C LYS A 43 7.03 9.68 7.06
N ASP A 44 6.41 9.65 5.89
CA ASP A 44 7.03 9.99 4.60
C ASP A 44 6.72 11.46 4.25
#